data_AF-A0AAV1KCQ1-F1
#
_entry.id   AF-A0AAV1KCQ1-F1
#
_cell.length_a   1.000
_cell.length_b   1.000
_cell.length_c   1.000
_cell.angle_alpha   90.00
_cell.angle_beta   90.00
_cell.angle_gamma   90.00
#
_symmetry.space_group_name_H-M   'P 1'
#
loop_
_entity.id
_entity.type
_entity.pdbx_description
1 polymer ?
#
loop_
_entity_poly.entity_id
_entity_poly.type
_entity_poly.pdbx_seq_one_letter_code
_entity_poly.pdbx_strand_id
1 'polypeptide(L)'
;MAENDLTHFLRLKSRATVSKNKLNEFSQALKNLHTEFETRFQDFKNIQSSLDVFSKPFHVDPENISAELQLEIIEIQCNTHLKQLFLNSTKLGFHRTLPKAEFPKMIAHVQKIRMMFASSYVCEQIFSTMKLQKNSIRNRLTDEHFFALLKVTSSQLKPAFENIMENQKQFHMSHTPTMAGPSNKS
;
A
#
# COMPACT_ATOMS: atom_id res chain seq x y z
N MET A 1 8.13 -29.42 32.55
CA MET A 1 8.60 -28.98 31.22
C MET A 1 8.12 -30.05 30.25
N ALA A 2 7.14 -29.75 29.39
CA ALA A 2 6.56 -30.77 28.52
C ALA A 2 7.59 -31.21 27.47
N GLU A 3 7.76 -32.51 27.29
CA GLU A 3 8.59 -33.06 26.22
C GLU A 3 7.95 -32.72 24.87
N ASN A 4 8.75 -32.16 23.95
CA ASN A 4 8.32 -31.88 22.58
C ASN A 4 8.15 -33.20 21.83
N ASP A 5 6.95 -33.77 21.85
CA ASP A 5 6.61 -34.93 21.02
C ASP A 5 6.55 -34.54 19.54
N LEU A 6 7.51 -35.05 18.76
CA LEU A 6 7.65 -34.83 17.32
C LEU A 6 7.27 -36.07 16.49
N THR A 7 6.57 -37.06 17.08
CA THR A 7 6.14 -38.30 16.41
C THR A 7 5.45 -38.06 15.07
N HIS A 8 4.65 -37.00 14.95
CA HIS A 8 3.93 -36.66 13.72
C HIS A 8 4.72 -35.77 12.75
N PHE A 9 5.90 -35.27 13.13
CA PHE A 9 6.70 -34.35 12.32
C PHE A 9 8.02 -35.00 11.88
N LEU A 10 7.93 -36.08 11.10
CA LEU A 10 9.07 -36.87 10.61
C LEU A 10 10.18 -36.02 9.95
N ARG A 11 9.83 -34.96 9.20
CA ARG A 11 10.79 -34.01 8.60
C ARG A 11 11.52 -33.12 9.61
N LEU A 12 10.88 -32.81 10.74
CA LEU A 12 11.51 -32.08 11.85
C LEU A 12 12.36 -33.03 12.68
N LYS A 13 11.92 -34.28 12.88
CA LYS A 13 12.70 -35.36 13.52
C LYS A 13 13.99 -35.68 12.76
N SER A 14 13.99 -35.57 11.43
CA SER A 14 15.17 -35.80 10.58
C SER A 14 16.11 -34.59 10.47
N ARG A 15 15.76 -33.43 11.01
CA ARG A 15 16.62 -32.23 11.02
C ARG A 15 17.44 -32.18 12.30
N ALA A 16 18.70 -31.74 12.20
CA ALA A 16 19.54 -31.49 13.36
C ALA A 16 18.83 -30.51 14.31
N THR A 17 18.80 -30.84 15.61
CA THR A 17 18.28 -29.93 16.64
C THR A 17 19.00 -28.60 16.54
N VAL A 18 18.25 -27.51 16.42
CA VAL A 18 18.82 -26.16 16.35
C VAL A 18 19.69 -25.94 17.59
N SER A 19 20.95 -25.58 17.39
CA SER A 19 21.87 -25.36 18.52
C SER A 19 21.34 -24.26 19.43
N LYS A 20 21.59 -24.38 20.73
CA LYS A 20 21.21 -23.34 21.71
C LYS A 20 21.75 -21.96 21.31
N ASN A 21 22.93 -21.92 20.68
CA ASN A 21 23.53 -20.70 20.15
C ASN A 21 22.67 -20.06 19.04
N LYS A 22 22.20 -20.85 18.07
CA LYS A 22 21.29 -20.35 17.01
C LYS A 22 19.94 -19.89 17.57
N LEU A 23 19.40 -20.59 18.56
CA LEU A 23 18.18 -20.14 19.25
C LEU A 23 18.37 -18.78 19.95
N ASN A 24 19.53 -18.59 20.59
CA ASN A 24 19.88 -17.31 21.21
C ASN A 24 20.05 -16.19 20.16
N GLU A 25 20.68 -16.49 19.01
CA GLU A 25 20.80 -15.54 17.89
C GLU A 25 19.43 -15.12 17.36
N PHE A 26 18.51 -16.07 17.13
CA PHE A 26 17.14 -15.75 16.71
C PHE A 26 16.39 -14.93 17.77
N SER A 27 16.52 -15.29 19.05
CA SER A 27 15.91 -14.52 20.14
C SER A 27 16.45 -13.09 20.18
N GLN A 28 17.75 -12.89 19.99
CA GLN A 28 18.36 -11.57 19.95
C GLN A 28 17.90 -10.78 18.72
N ALA A 29 17.81 -11.42 17.55
CA ALA A 29 17.29 -10.79 16.34
C ALA A 29 15.84 -10.32 16.52
N LEU A 30 14.99 -11.13 17.16
CA LEU A 30 13.60 -10.74 17.48
C LEU A 30 13.53 -9.57 18.47
N LYS A 31 14.39 -9.55 19.49
CA LYS A 31 14.49 -8.42 20.42
C LYS A 31 14.91 -7.14 19.72
N ASN A 32 15.95 -7.21 18.90
CA ASN A 32 16.41 -6.06 18.12
C ASN A 32 15.30 -5.55 17.20
N LEU A 33 14.62 -6.47 16.50
CA LEU A 33 13.49 -6.11 15.65
C LEU A 33 12.38 -5.40 16.44
N HIS A 34 12.02 -5.91 17.61
CA HIS A 34 11.03 -5.27 18.48
C HIS A 34 11.46 -3.85 18.88
N THR A 35 12.70 -3.68 19.32
CA THR A 35 13.24 -2.36 19.68
C THR A 35 13.25 -1.39 18.51
N GLU A 36 13.62 -1.85 17.31
CA GLU A 36 13.57 -1.04 16.09
C GLU A 36 12.14 -0.62 15.73
N PHE A 37 11.17 -1.53 15.82
CA PHE A 37 9.75 -1.20 15.61
C PHE A 37 9.27 -0.18 16.63
N GLU A 38 9.52 -0.40 17.92
CA GLU A 38 9.15 0.57 18.94
C GLU A 38 9.78 1.93 18.63
N THR A 39 11.09 1.99 18.38
CA THR A 39 11.82 3.25 18.15
C THR A 39 11.29 3.98 16.92
N ARG A 40 11.15 3.26 15.80
CA ARG A 40 10.74 3.84 14.51
C ARG A 40 9.31 4.34 14.50
N PHE A 41 8.42 3.72 15.29
CA PHE A 41 7.00 4.06 15.36
C PHE A 41 6.61 4.72 16.69
N GLN A 42 7.56 5.28 17.46
CA GLN A 42 7.22 5.98 18.71
C GLN A 42 6.27 7.16 18.48
N ASP A 43 6.39 7.84 17.34
CA ASP A 43 5.54 8.95 16.93
C ASP A 43 4.06 8.56 16.78
N PHE A 44 3.77 7.30 16.47
CA PHE A 44 2.39 6.78 16.43
C PHE A 44 1.68 6.92 17.78
N LYS A 45 2.42 6.89 18.90
CA LYS A 45 1.84 7.10 20.24
C LYS A 45 1.20 8.48 20.35
N ASN A 46 1.78 9.49 19.70
CA ASN A 46 1.27 10.87 19.73
C ASN A 46 -0.02 11.03 18.92
N ILE A 47 -0.23 10.20 17.89
CA ILE A 47 -1.43 10.22 17.05
C ILE A 47 -2.42 9.10 17.41
N GLN A 48 -2.14 8.30 18.44
CA GLN A 48 -2.96 7.14 18.79
C GLN A 48 -4.41 7.53 19.09
N SER A 49 -4.63 8.62 19.84
CA SER A 49 -5.98 9.14 20.12
C SER A 49 -6.73 9.50 18.83
N SER A 50 -6.04 10.15 17.90
CA SER A 50 -6.56 10.51 16.58
C SER A 50 -6.94 9.28 15.75
N LEU A 51 -6.09 8.24 15.76
CA LEU A 51 -6.35 6.95 15.11
C LEU A 51 -7.48 6.16 15.78
N ASP A 52 -7.62 6.29 17.10
CA ASP A 52 -8.68 5.66 17.88
C ASP A 52 -10.04 6.25 17.50
N VAL A 53 -10.14 7.56 17.33
CA VAL A 53 -11.37 8.20 16.83
C VAL A 53 -11.76 7.69 15.44
N PHE A 54 -10.78 7.49 14.56
CA PHE A 54 -11.03 6.91 13.24
C PHE A 54 -11.42 5.42 13.30
N SER A 55 -10.74 4.64 14.14
CA SER A 55 -10.81 3.18 14.12
C SER A 55 -11.90 2.58 15.00
N LYS A 56 -12.26 3.27 16.09
CA LYS A 56 -13.25 2.87 17.10
C LYS A 56 -14.08 4.08 17.59
N PRO A 57 -14.76 4.82 16.68
CA PRO A 57 -15.53 6.02 17.05
C PRO A 57 -16.62 5.79 18.11
N PHE A 58 -17.10 4.55 18.27
CA PHE A 58 -18.11 4.17 19.26
C PHE A 58 -17.57 3.80 20.65
N HIS A 59 -16.25 3.76 20.82
CA HIS A 59 -15.58 3.34 22.06
C HIS A 59 -14.56 4.36 22.57
N VAL A 60 -14.45 5.51 21.90
CA VAL A 60 -13.63 6.62 22.39
C VAL A 60 -14.41 7.41 23.43
N ASP A 61 -13.71 7.86 24.46
CA ASP A 61 -14.27 8.74 25.48
C ASP A 61 -14.32 10.18 24.92
N PRO A 62 -15.51 10.80 24.80
CA PRO A 62 -15.65 12.16 24.30
C PRO A 62 -14.90 13.21 25.14
N GLU A 63 -14.65 12.97 26.43
CA GLU A 63 -13.91 13.91 27.29
C GLU A 63 -12.44 14.04 26.89
N ASN A 64 -11.90 13.00 26.25
CA ASN A 64 -10.50 12.92 25.81
C ASN A 64 -10.29 13.33 24.34
N ILE A 65 -11.31 13.90 23.70
CA ILE A 65 -11.29 14.33 22.29
C ILE A 65 -11.21 15.86 22.20
N SER A 66 -10.66 16.39 21.11
CA SER A 66 -10.66 17.83 20.87
C SER A 66 -12.08 18.40 20.88
N ALA A 67 -12.25 19.57 21.48
CA ALA A 67 -13.55 20.26 21.57
C ALA A 67 -14.22 20.46 20.20
N GLU A 68 -13.42 20.59 19.14
CA GLU A 68 -13.92 20.68 17.78
C GLU A 68 -14.71 19.43 17.38
N LEU A 69 -14.19 18.23 17.65
CA LEU A 69 -14.74 16.95 17.18
C LEU A 69 -15.70 16.30 18.20
N GLN A 70 -15.64 16.73 19.45
CA GLN A 70 -16.38 16.15 20.57
C GLN A 70 -17.90 16.02 20.30
N LEU A 71 -18.55 17.09 19.83
CA LEU A 71 -19.99 17.09 19.58
C LEU A 71 -20.40 16.11 18.47
N GLU A 72 -19.66 16.08 17.36
CA GLU A 72 -19.93 15.16 16.26
C GLU A 72 -19.73 13.70 16.68
N ILE A 73 -18.73 13.42 17.54
CA ILE A 73 -18.52 12.07 18.08
C ILE A 73 -19.66 11.65 19.01
N ILE A 74 -20.12 12.54 19.89
CA ILE A 74 -21.28 12.25 20.76
C ILE A 74 -22.49 11.91 19.89
N GLU A 75 -22.77 12.71 18.85
CA GLU A 75 -23.89 12.47 17.95
C GLU A 75 -23.75 11.13 17.20
N ILE A 76 -22.56 10.80 16.69
CA ILE A 76 -22.26 9.50 16.09
C ILE A 76 -22.52 8.37 17.09
N GLN A 77 -22.03 8.50 18.33
CA GLN A 77 -22.16 7.49 19.39
C GLN A 77 -23.60 7.26 19.83
N CYS A 78 -24.42 8.32 19.86
CA CYS A 78 -25.84 8.25 20.19
C CYS A 78 -26.70 7.62 19.08
N ASN A 79 -26.18 7.54 17.85
CA ASN A 79 -26.94 7.02 16.71
C ASN A 79 -26.79 5.50 16.54
N THR A 80 -27.86 4.77 16.85
CA THR A 80 -27.90 3.30 16.74
C THR A 80 -27.81 2.80 15.31
N HIS A 81 -28.35 3.54 14.33
CA HIS A 81 -28.23 3.19 12.92
C HIS A 81 -26.79 3.31 12.42
N LEU A 82 -26.10 4.40 12.77
CA LEU A 82 -24.67 4.57 12.47
C LEU A 82 -23.83 3.47 13.14
N LYS A 83 -24.18 3.05 14.36
CA LYS A 83 -23.51 1.93 15.04
C LYS A 83 -23.65 0.62 14.25
N GLN A 84 -24.86 0.31 13.77
CA GLN A 84 -25.08 -0.88 12.95
C GLN A 84 -24.33 -0.81 11.61
N LEU A 85 -24.34 0.36 10.95
CA LEU A 85 -23.57 0.58 9.72
C LEU A 85 -22.07 0.38 9.94
N PHE A 86 -21.53 0.86 11.07
CA PHE A 86 -20.13 0.69 11.42
C PHE A 86 -19.74 -0.77 11.62
N LEU A 87 -20.61 -1.57 12.27
CA LEU A 87 -20.36 -2.99 12.49
C LEU A 87 -20.43 -3.82 11.20
N ASN A 88 -21.28 -3.41 10.25
CA ASN A 88 -21.52 -4.13 8.99
C ASN A 88 -20.61 -3.68 7.84
N SER A 89 -19.80 -2.64 8.03
CA SER A 89 -18.99 -2.02 6.97
C SER A 89 -17.50 -2.05 7.31
N THR A 90 -16.66 -1.88 6.29
CA THR A 90 -15.25 -1.53 6.54
C THR A 90 -15.16 -0.15 7.18
N LYS A 91 -14.11 0.11 7.98
CA LYS A 91 -13.87 1.42 8.61
C LYS A 91 -13.94 2.57 7.60
N LEU A 92 -13.27 2.40 6.45
CA LEU A 92 -13.31 3.39 5.36
C LEU A 92 -14.66 3.47 4.66
N GLY A 93 -15.39 2.36 4.57
CA GLY A 93 -16.76 2.34 4.03
C GLY A 93 -17.71 3.17 4.88
N PHE A 94 -17.69 2.96 6.20
CA PHE A 94 -18.49 3.72 7.16
C PHE A 94 -18.24 5.24 7.05
N HIS A 95 -16.97 5.66 7.05
CA HIS A 95 -16.67 7.09 6.97
C HIS A 95 -17.05 7.73 5.63
N ARG A 96 -17.25 6.95 4.56
CA ARG A 96 -17.79 7.44 3.28
C ARG A 96 -19.30 7.62 3.29
N THR A 97 -20.02 6.88 4.13
CA THR A 97 -21.48 6.99 4.24
C THR A 97 -21.91 8.15 5.12
N LEU A 98 -21.01 8.71 5.93
CA LEU A 98 -21.31 9.86 6.79
C LEU A 98 -21.63 11.10 5.93
N PRO A 99 -22.79 11.76 6.14
CA PRO A 99 -23.13 12.97 5.42
C PRO A 99 -22.22 14.14 5.83
N LYS A 100 -21.56 14.75 4.85
CA LYS A 100 -20.63 15.88 5.09
C LYS A 100 -21.32 17.10 5.70
N ALA A 101 -22.62 17.28 5.47
CA ALA A 101 -23.39 18.39 6.03
C ALA A 101 -23.56 18.28 7.55
N GLU A 102 -23.70 17.07 8.08
CA GLU A 102 -23.92 16.81 9.51
C GLU A 102 -22.59 16.60 10.25
N PHE A 103 -21.61 15.95 9.60
CA PHE A 103 -20.33 15.58 10.24
C PHE A 103 -19.10 16.18 9.52
N PRO A 104 -19.03 17.51 9.30
CA PRO A 104 -17.94 18.11 8.52
C PRO A 104 -16.57 17.93 9.16
N LYS A 105 -16.46 17.97 10.50
CA LYS A 105 -15.17 17.87 11.19
C LYS A 105 -14.68 16.44 11.25
N MET A 106 -15.59 15.48 11.43
CA MET A 106 -15.26 14.06 11.37
C MET A 106 -14.77 13.67 9.99
N ILE A 107 -15.41 14.17 8.92
CA ILE A 107 -14.94 13.95 7.55
C ILE A 107 -13.54 14.54 7.33
N ALA A 108 -13.30 15.77 7.80
CA ALA A 108 -11.97 16.39 7.71
C ALA A 108 -10.91 15.59 8.49
N HIS A 109 -11.26 15.10 9.68
CA HIS A 109 -10.40 14.24 10.50
C HIS A 109 -10.03 12.94 9.78
N VAL A 110 -11.04 12.25 9.23
CA VAL A 110 -10.84 11.03 8.44
C VAL A 110 -9.94 11.27 7.23
N GLN A 111 -10.11 12.40 6.54
CA GLN A 111 -9.26 12.78 5.41
C GLN A 111 -7.81 12.96 5.85
N LYS A 112 -7.57 13.63 6.98
CA LYS A 112 -6.23 13.78 7.57
C LYS A 112 -5.59 12.44 7.86
N ILE A 113 -6.31 11.52 8.51
CA ILE A 113 -5.83 10.15 8.75
C ILE A 113 -5.50 9.43 7.44
N ARG A 114 -6.39 9.50 6.44
CA ARG A 114 -6.20 8.84 5.15
C ARG A 114 -4.97 9.35 4.42
N MET A 115 -4.70 10.65 4.49
CA MET A 115 -3.54 11.27 3.85
C MET A 115 -2.21 10.81 4.47
N MET A 116 -2.17 10.55 5.78
CA MET A 116 -0.95 10.03 6.44
C MET A 116 -0.48 8.69 5.86
N PHE A 117 -1.42 7.82 5.45
CA PHE A 117 -1.09 6.51 4.89
C PHE A 117 -1.06 6.49 3.35
N ALA A 118 -1.67 7.46 2.68
CA ALA A 118 -1.67 7.55 1.24
C ALA A 118 -0.26 7.76 0.66
N SER A 119 0.55 8.59 1.31
CA SER A 119 1.95 8.82 0.89
C SER A 119 2.79 7.55 1.03
N SER A 120 2.65 6.81 2.13
CA SER A 120 3.31 5.52 2.33
C SER A 120 2.90 4.52 1.26
N TYR A 121 1.61 4.38 0.96
CA TYR A 121 1.15 3.49 -0.09
C TYR A 121 1.74 3.85 -1.46
N VAL A 122 1.73 5.13 -1.84
CA VAL A 122 2.32 5.59 -3.10
C VAL A 122 3.82 5.30 -3.13
N CYS A 123 4.55 5.55 -2.05
CA CYS A 123 5.97 5.22 -1.94
C CYS A 123 6.22 3.70 -2.10
N GLU A 124 5.47 2.84 -1.41
CA GLU A 124 5.60 1.39 -1.51
C GLU A 124 5.28 0.87 -2.92
N GLN A 125 4.25 1.43 -3.56
CA GLN A 125 3.91 1.13 -4.95
C GLN A 125 5.04 1.54 -5.91
N ILE A 126 5.63 2.72 -5.72
CA ILE A 126 6.77 3.19 -6.52
C ILE A 126 7.99 2.29 -6.31
N PHE A 127 8.32 1.93 -5.06
CA PHE A 127 9.45 1.05 -4.74
C PHE A 127 9.27 -0.36 -5.32
N SER A 128 8.07 -0.93 -5.19
CA SER A 128 7.73 -2.23 -5.76
C SER A 128 7.86 -2.21 -7.28
N THR A 129 7.37 -1.15 -7.92
CA THR A 129 7.48 -0.95 -9.38
C THR A 129 8.93 -0.76 -9.82
N MET A 130 9.71 0.03 -9.07
CA MET A 130 11.15 0.20 -9.29
C MET A 130 11.89 -1.13 -9.24
N LYS A 131 11.59 -1.99 -8.25
CA LYS A 131 12.21 -3.31 -8.11
C LYS A 131 11.92 -4.22 -9.31
N LEU A 132 10.71 -4.15 -9.86
CA LEU A 132 10.34 -4.91 -11.07
C LEU A 132 11.06 -4.39 -12.32
N GLN A 133 11.31 -3.08 -12.39
CA GLN A 133 11.90 -2.42 -13.57
C GLN A 133 13.44 -2.44 -13.58
N LYS A 134 14.09 -2.31 -12.43
CA LYS A 134 15.54 -2.51 -12.25
C LYS A 134 15.82 -3.99 -11.93
N ASN A 135 15.35 -4.90 -12.79
CA ASN A 135 15.76 -6.31 -12.73
C ASN A 135 17.04 -6.52 -13.55
N SER A 136 17.77 -7.60 -13.25
CA SER A 136 19.10 -7.92 -13.81
C SER A 136 19.20 -7.88 -15.36
N ILE A 137 18.07 -7.96 -16.06
CA ILE A 137 17.97 -7.97 -17.53
C ILE A 137 17.82 -6.55 -18.11
N ARG A 138 17.39 -5.55 -17.31
CA ARG A 138 17.15 -4.14 -17.72
C ARG A 138 18.04 -3.14 -16.96
N ASN A 139 19.34 -3.40 -16.87
CA ASN A 139 20.26 -2.55 -16.09
C ASN A 139 20.72 -1.26 -16.81
N ARG A 140 20.21 -0.97 -18.01
CA ARG A 140 20.63 0.16 -18.88
C ARG A 140 19.55 1.24 -19.06
N LEU A 141 18.72 1.52 -18.06
CA LEU A 141 17.88 2.72 -18.10
C LEU A 141 18.66 3.93 -17.57
N THR A 142 18.69 5.00 -18.37
CA THR A 142 19.08 6.33 -17.90
C THR A 142 18.06 6.83 -16.87
N ASP A 143 18.49 7.69 -15.94
CA ASP A 143 17.63 8.20 -14.87
C ASP A 143 16.37 8.90 -15.39
N GLU A 144 16.46 9.64 -16.50
CA GLU A 144 15.31 10.28 -17.16
C GLU A 144 14.27 9.26 -17.64
N HIS A 145 14.70 8.19 -18.31
CA HIS A 145 13.82 7.14 -18.80
C HIS A 145 13.17 6.38 -17.65
N PHE A 146 13.92 6.16 -16.57
CA PHE A 146 13.45 5.49 -15.38
C PHE A 146 12.39 6.34 -14.65
N PHE A 147 12.63 7.65 -14.52
CA PHE A 147 11.68 8.59 -13.96
C PHE A 147 10.39 8.69 -14.79
N ALA A 148 10.51 8.79 -16.12
CA ALA A 148 9.36 8.81 -17.02
C ALA A 148 8.53 7.52 -16.89
N LEU A 149 9.18 6.37 -16.81
CA LEU A 149 8.53 5.08 -16.68
C LEU A 149 7.81 4.94 -15.33
N LEU A 150 8.46 5.31 -14.22
CA LEU A 150 7.83 5.35 -12.89
C LEU A 150 6.61 6.27 -12.87
N LYS A 151 6.68 7.43 -13.54
CA LYS A 151 5.58 8.39 -13.63
C LYS A 151 4.38 7.79 -14.37
N VAL A 152 4.60 7.11 -15.49
CA VAL A 152 3.54 6.43 -16.24
C VAL A 152 2.91 5.33 -15.40
N THR A 153 3.71 4.43 -14.82
CA THR A 153 3.20 3.26 -14.08
C THR A 153 2.55 3.58 -12.75
N SER A 154 2.98 4.66 -12.09
CA SER A 154 2.41 5.07 -10.80
C SER A 154 1.20 5.99 -10.94
N SER A 155 0.94 6.52 -12.15
CA SER A 155 -0.21 7.36 -12.43
C SER A 155 -1.42 6.52 -12.86
N GLN A 156 -2.62 6.99 -12.52
CA GLN A 156 -3.87 6.45 -13.08
C GLN A 156 -4.23 7.10 -14.44
N LEU A 157 -3.29 7.82 -15.05
CA LEU A 157 -3.49 8.47 -16.34
C LEU A 157 -3.56 7.38 -17.40
N LYS A 158 -4.69 7.29 -18.11
CA LYS A 158 -4.76 6.51 -19.34
C LYS A 158 -3.98 7.29 -20.41
N PRO A 159 -2.88 6.75 -20.95
CA PRO A 159 -2.21 7.41 -22.06
C PRO A 159 -3.21 7.49 -23.21
N ALA A 160 -3.36 8.67 -23.80
CA ALA A 160 -4.22 8.88 -24.96
C ALA A 160 -3.53 8.29 -26.20
N PHE A 161 -3.49 6.96 -26.26
CA PHE A 161 -2.78 6.23 -27.31
C PHE A 161 -3.32 6.57 -28.70
N GLU A 162 -4.63 6.76 -28.83
CA GLU A 162 -5.27 7.17 -30.10
C GLU A 162 -4.70 8.49 -30.62
N ASN A 163 -4.67 9.53 -29.77
CA ASN A 163 -4.09 10.83 -30.14
C ASN A 163 -2.58 10.76 -30.44
N ILE A 164 -1.83 9.88 -29.76
CA ILE A 164 -0.38 9.71 -30.02
C ILE A 164 -0.18 9.00 -31.36
N MET A 165 -0.98 7.98 -31.67
CA MET A 165 -0.93 7.22 -32.91
C MET A 165 -1.36 8.06 -34.12
N GLU A 166 -2.34 8.94 -33.96
CA GLU A 166 -2.77 9.86 -35.02
C GLU A 166 -1.72 10.94 -35.32
N ASN A 167 -0.98 11.41 -34.31
CA ASN A 167 0.05 12.42 -34.46
C ASN A 167 1.43 11.85 -34.85
N GLN A 168 1.64 10.54 -34.72
CA GLN A 168 2.84 9.87 -35.22
C GLN A 168 2.65 9.44 -36.67
N LYS A 169 3.10 10.28 -37.61
CA LYS A 169 3.31 9.83 -38.99
C LYS A 169 4.31 8.67 -38.97
N GLN A 170 3.87 7.50 -39.46
CA GLN A 170 4.61 6.25 -39.60
C GLN A 170 6.14 6.40 -39.68
N PHE A 171 6.88 5.70 -38.81
CA PHE A 171 8.31 5.49 -39.02
C PHE A 171 8.62 4.03 -39.37
N HIS A 172 9.29 3.92 -40.52
CA HIS A 172 9.94 2.77 -41.15
C HIS A 172 9.05 1.69 -41.76
N MET A 173 8.82 1.82 -43.08
CA MET A 173 8.57 0.68 -43.96
C MET A 173 9.85 -0.15 -44.05
N SER A 174 9.95 -1.23 -43.29
CA SER A 174 10.88 -2.31 -43.61
C SER A 174 10.34 -3.01 -44.86
N HIS A 175 11.11 -2.96 -45.95
CA HIS A 175 10.90 -3.59 -47.26
C HIS A 175 10.21 -2.74 -48.33
N THR A 176 10.99 -2.35 -49.34
CA THR A 176 10.50 -2.05 -50.68
C THR A 176 10.39 -3.37 -51.48
N PRO A 177 9.27 -3.66 -52.14
CA PRO A 177 9.19 -4.84 -53.00
C PRO A 177 10.02 -4.57 -54.27
N THR A 178 11.07 -5.36 -54.45
CA THR A 178 11.82 -5.41 -55.71
C THR A 178 10.88 -5.86 -56.83
N MET A 179 10.51 -4.94 -57.72
CA MET A 179 9.88 -5.27 -59.00
C MET A 179 10.92 -6.02 -59.85
N ALA A 180 10.78 -7.33 -59.96
CA ALA A 180 11.51 -8.12 -60.96
C ALA A 180 10.92 -7.80 -62.35
N GLY A 181 11.69 -7.10 -63.19
CA GLY A 181 11.37 -6.91 -64.61
C GLY A 181 11.50 -8.22 -65.40
N PRO A 182 10.72 -8.40 -66.48
CA PRO A 182 10.62 -9.69 -67.17
C PRO A 182 11.89 -10.02 -67.95
N SER A 183 12.29 -11.29 -67.87
CA SER A 183 13.32 -11.91 -68.67
C SER A 183 12.91 -11.91 -70.15
N ASN A 184 13.65 -11.19 -70.99
CA ASN A 184 13.52 -11.31 -72.44
C ASN A 184 14.63 -12.23 -72.96
N LYS A 185 14.21 -13.39 -73.49
CA LYS A 185 15.03 -14.28 -74.30
C LYS A 185 15.18 -13.69 -75.71
N SER A 186 16.41 -13.67 -76.21
CA SER A 186 16.75 -13.86 -77.63
C SER A 186 18.18 -14.40 -77.67
#